data_AF-A0A1M5M0G0-F1
#
_entry.id   AF-A0A1M5M0G0-F1
#
_cell.length_a   1.000
_cell.length_b   1.000
_cell.length_c   1.000
_cell.angle_alpha   90.00
_cell.angle_beta   90.00
_cell.angle_gamma   90.00
#
_symmetry.space_group_name_H-M   'P 1'
#
loop_
_entity.id
_entity.type
_entity.pdbx_description
1 polymer ?
#
loop_
_entity_poly.entity_id
_entity_poly.type
_entity_poly.pdbx_seq_one_letter_code
_entity_poly.pdbx_strand_id
1 'polypeptide(L)'
;MKKARLYRMVTEQHICPFGLRSKDLLERQGYEVEDKWLTSREETDAFKSKHDVSTTPQTFIEGERVGGYDDLRAYFGKKPAGPQGTSYQPVIAIFSVSLLLALIYQQSLTAGFSVFATLMLFIGFAMTLLAVQKLQNLYTFTNSFITYDLLAMRNLRYGYAYPFLELYAGLGMLSGISPWLVAPVSVFIGSIGAASVFKAVYVDKRELKCACVGGDSNVPLGFVSLSENLFMVAGGLLMLVGTTHSM
;
A
#
# COMPACT_ATOMS: atom_id res chain seq x y z
N MET A 1 31.46 -26.33 11.37
CA MET A 1 30.49 -25.20 11.39
C MET A 1 30.96 -24.17 10.39
N LYS A 2 30.09 -23.66 9.51
CA LYS A 2 30.47 -22.64 8.53
C LYS A 2 30.52 -21.28 9.24
N LYS A 3 31.61 -20.53 9.04
CA LYS A 3 31.80 -19.20 9.68
C LYS A 3 31.59 -18.10 8.67
N ALA A 4 30.87 -17.06 9.06
CA ALA A 4 30.69 -15.84 8.28
C ALA A 4 31.06 -14.62 9.13
N ARG A 5 31.78 -13.66 8.55
CA ARG A 5 32.06 -12.37 9.19
C ARG A 5 31.12 -11.33 8.62
N LEU A 6 30.48 -10.56 9.49
CA LEU A 6 29.57 -9.49 9.10
C LEU A 6 30.07 -8.18 9.69
N TYR A 7 30.41 -7.23 8.83
CA TYR A 7 30.76 -5.87 9.23
C TYR A 7 29.53 -4.99 9.05
N ARG A 8 29.02 -4.39 10.14
CA ARG A 8 27.86 -3.49 10.09
C ARG A 8 28.04 -2.31 11.03
N MET A 9 27.49 -1.17 10.63
CA MET A 9 27.47 0.01 11.49
C MET A 9 26.48 -0.19 12.64
N VAL A 10 26.95 0.00 13.86
CA VAL A 10 26.16 -0.05 15.09
C VAL A 10 26.60 1.10 15.96
N THR A 11 25.80 2.16 16.00
CA THR A 11 26.00 3.28 16.91
C THR A 11 24.77 3.44 17.79
N GLU A 12 24.89 4.10 18.95
CA GLU A 12 23.74 4.39 19.83
C GLU A 12 22.63 5.16 19.10
N GLN A 13 22.99 5.91 18.06
CA GLN A 13 22.09 6.79 17.30
C GLN A 13 21.59 6.16 15.99
N HIS A 14 22.17 5.04 15.55
CA HIS A 14 21.83 4.44 14.27
C HIS A 14 22.01 2.91 14.25
N ILE A 15 20.90 2.22 14.03
CA ILE A 15 20.86 0.77 13.83
C ILE A 15 20.62 0.50 12.34
N CYS A 16 21.60 -0.12 11.67
CA CYS A 16 21.48 -0.46 10.25
C CYS A 16 20.48 -1.63 10.05
N PRO A 17 19.34 -1.43 9.37
CA PRO A 17 18.34 -2.49 9.16
C PRO A 17 18.87 -3.61 8.26
N PHE A 18 19.67 -3.28 7.25
CA PHE A 18 20.28 -4.27 6.36
C PHE A 18 21.34 -5.12 7.09
N GLY A 19 22.06 -4.56 8.06
CA GLY A 19 22.99 -5.31 8.90
C GLY A 19 22.28 -6.39 9.71
N LEU A 20 21.16 -6.05 10.35
CA LEU A 20 20.34 -7.02 11.08
C LEU A 20 19.76 -8.10 10.15
N ARG A 21 19.29 -7.72 8.96
CA ARG A 21 18.78 -8.68 7.96
C ARG A 21 19.86 -9.61 7.42
N SER A 22 21.09 -9.13 7.20
CA SER A 22 22.22 -9.97 6.81
C SER A 22 22.57 -10.97 7.91
N LYS A 23 22.58 -10.53 9.18
CA LYS A 23 22.83 -11.40 10.33
C LYS A 23 21.80 -12.53 10.44
N ASP A 24 20.51 -12.18 10.46
CA ASP A 24 19.41 -13.15 10.49
C ASP A 24 19.45 -14.13 9.31
N LEU A 25 19.77 -13.64 8.10
CA LEU A 25 19.88 -14.50 6.92
C LEU A 25 21.03 -15.51 7.08
N LEU A 26 22.21 -15.10 7.53
CA LEU A 26 23.34 -15.98 7.76
C LEU A 26 23.04 -17.05 8.83
N GLU A 27 22.43 -16.64 9.95
CA GLU A 27 22.03 -17.54 11.04
C GLU A 27 21.02 -18.59 10.55
N ARG A 28 20.02 -18.19 9.75
CA ARG A 28 19.04 -19.12 9.14
C ARG A 28 19.64 -20.08 8.12
N GLN A 29 20.79 -19.72 7.52
CA GLN A 29 21.54 -20.61 6.62
C GLN A 29 22.55 -21.50 7.39
N GLY A 30 22.54 -21.45 8.73
CA GLY A 30 23.37 -22.31 9.59
C GLY A 30 24.81 -21.83 9.74
N TYR A 31 25.09 -20.55 9.48
CA TYR A 31 26.41 -19.96 9.71
C TYR A 31 26.55 -19.46 11.15
N GLU A 32 27.74 -19.64 11.71
CA GLU A 32 28.18 -18.90 12.89
C GLU A 32 28.62 -17.51 12.46
N VAL A 33 27.92 -16.48 12.92
CA VAL A 33 28.16 -15.09 12.51
C VAL A 33 29.08 -14.39 13.50
N GLU A 34 30.29 -14.07 13.04
CA GLU A 34 31.18 -13.14 13.73
C GLU A 34 30.74 -11.70 13.38
N ASP A 35 29.93 -11.12 14.26
CA ASP A 35 29.33 -9.79 14.12
C ASP A 35 30.34 -8.70 14.53
N LYS A 36 30.97 -8.05 13.55
CA LYS A 36 31.93 -6.96 13.72
C LYS A 36 31.22 -5.62 13.62
N TRP A 37 31.17 -4.89 14.73
CA TRP A 37 30.53 -3.59 14.78
C TRP A 37 31.49 -2.49 14.38
N LEU A 38 31.03 -1.63 13.49
CA LEU A 38 31.66 -0.36 13.17
C LEU A 38 30.92 0.70 14.00
N THR A 39 31.59 1.21 15.04
CA THR A 39 30.99 1.99 16.13
C THR A 39 31.06 3.50 15.92
N SER A 40 31.80 3.95 14.91
CA SER A 40 31.84 5.35 14.51
C SER A 40 31.75 5.52 12.99
N ARG A 41 31.48 6.77 12.55
CA ARG A 41 31.50 7.10 11.12
C ARG A 41 32.90 6.99 10.55
N GLU A 42 33.90 7.44 11.30
CA GLU A 42 35.31 7.36 10.91
C GLU A 42 35.74 5.89 10.72
N GLU A 43 35.33 5.00 11.62
CA GLU A 43 35.59 3.56 11.50
C GLU A 43 34.87 2.96 10.27
N THR A 44 33.64 3.39 10.03
CA THR A 44 32.85 2.96 8.86
C THR A 44 33.47 3.43 7.55
N ASP A 45 33.95 4.67 7.48
CA ASP A 45 34.54 5.26 6.28
C ASP A 45 35.97 4.74 6.05
N ALA A 46 36.72 4.47 7.12
CA ALA A 46 37.98 3.74 7.04
C ALA A 46 37.79 2.31 6.52
N PHE A 47 36.77 1.60 7.00
CA PHE A 47 36.40 0.27 6.52
C PHE A 47 36.02 0.29 5.03
N LYS A 48 35.17 1.25 4.63
CA LYS A 48 34.77 1.46 3.23
C LYS A 48 35.97 1.69 2.33
N SER A 49 36.88 2.58 2.74
CA SER A 49 38.09 2.91 1.99
C SER A 49 39.05 1.71 1.89
N LYS A 50 39.21 0.97 2.99
CA LYS A 50 40.09 -0.22 3.05
C LYS A 50 39.60 -1.36 2.14
N HIS A 51 38.29 -1.54 2.04
CA HIS A 51 37.68 -2.63 1.28
C HIS A 51 37.13 -2.21 -0.10
N ASP A 52 37.33 -0.94 -0.48
CA ASP A 52 36.82 -0.33 -1.71
C ASP A 52 35.31 -0.56 -1.91
N VAL A 53 34.53 -0.20 -0.88
CA VAL A 53 33.07 -0.33 -0.87
C VAL A 53 32.38 0.97 -0.51
N SER A 54 31.24 1.23 -1.14
CA SER A 54 30.44 2.43 -0.88
C SER A 54 29.49 2.29 0.32
N THR A 55 29.10 1.06 0.67
CA THR A 55 28.04 0.80 1.66
C THR A 55 28.42 -0.28 2.68
N THR A 56 27.84 -0.17 3.87
CA THR A 56 27.77 -1.25 4.86
C THR A 56 26.29 -1.65 5.04
N PRO A 57 25.97 -2.90 5.41
CA PRO A 57 26.87 -3.97 5.86
C PRO A 57 27.68 -4.62 4.73
N GLN A 58 28.75 -5.33 5.10
CA GLN A 58 29.51 -6.21 4.20
C GLN A 58 29.67 -7.60 4.84
N THR A 59 29.37 -8.63 4.06
CA THR A 59 29.47 -10.03 4.48
C THR A 59 30.67 -10.71 3.82
N PHE A 60 31.40 -11.50 4.62
CA PHE A 60 32.50 -12.34 4.18
C PHE A 60 32.23 -13.79 4.60
N ILE A 61 32.39 -14.72 3.67
CA ILE A 61 32.22 -16.17 3.92
C ILE A 61 33.52 -16.84 3.49
N GLU A 62 34.09 -17.68 4.35
CA GLU A 62 35.35 -18.39 4.09
C GLU A 62 36.55 -17.50 3.69
N GLY A 63 36.50 -16.22 4.05
CA GLY A 63 37.53 -15.23 3.73
C GLY A 63 37.28 -14.46 2.44
N GLU A 64 36.32 -14.88 1.61
CA GLU A 64 35.90 -14.18 0.41
C GLU A 64 34.80 -13.15 0.71
N ARG A 65 34.86 -12.00 0.03
CA ARG A 65 33.85 -10.95 0.17
C ARG A 65 32.63 -11.31 -0.67
N VAL A 66 31.50 -11.53 -0.01
CA VAL A 66 30.21 -11.75 -0.67
C VAL A 66 29.58 -10.42 -1.09
N GLY A 67 29.62 -9.40 -0.22
CA GLY A 67 29.10 -8.07 -0.52
C GLY A 67 28.05 -7.59 0.48
N GLY A 68 27.14 -6.72 0.02
CA GLY A 68 26.03 -6.19 0.79
C GLY A 68 24.90 -7.19 1.02
N TYR A 69 23.76 -6.73 1.53
CA TYR A 69 22.62 -7.62 1.81
C TYR A 69 22.03 -8.22 0.52
N ASP A 70 21.97 -7.47 -0.58
CA ASP A 70 21.46 -8.00 -1.85
C ASP A 70 22.41 -9.03 -2.47
N ASP A 71 23.72 -8.80 -2.41
CA ASP A 71 24.73 -9.76 -2.86
C ASP A 71 24.68 -11.04 -2.01
N LEU A 72 24.49 -10.89 -0.69
CA LEU A 72 24.30 -12.03 0.21
C LEU A 72 23.03 -12.83 -0.13
N ARG A 73 21.94 -12.16 -0.50
CA ARG A 73 20.73 -12.83 -0.96
C ARG A 73 20.99 -13.58 -2.27
N ALA A 74 21.68 -12.96 -3.21
CA ALA A 74 22.05 -13.58 -4.48
C ALA A 74 22.96 -14.81 -4.28
N TYR A 75 23.92 -14.73 -3.36
CA TYR A 75 24.79 -15.84 -2.95
C TYR A 75 23.99 -17.06 -2.47
N PHE A 76 22.86 -16.85 -1.77
CA PHE A 76 21.94 -17.90 -1.36
C PHE A 76 20.82 -18.21 -2.37
N GLY A 77 20.93 -17.74 -3.62
CA GLY A 77 19.93 -17.96 -4.67
C GLY A 77 18.59 -17.27 -4.41
N LYS A 78 18.54 -16.25 -3.55
CA LYS A 78 17.34 -15.47 -3.23
C LYS A 78 17.25 -14.23 -4.11
N LYS A 79 16.03 -13.81 -4.45
CA LYS A 79 15.77 -12.54 -5.14
C LYS A 79 16.26 -11.35 -4.30
N PRO A 80 16.59 -10.19 -4.89
CA PRO A 80 16.99 -8.98 -4.15
C PRO A 80 15.99 -8.58 -3.06
N ALA A 81 16.46 -7.81 -2.08
CA ALA A 81 15.63 -7.28 -1.02
C ALA A 81 14.69 -6.18 -1.54
N GLY A 82 13.53 -6.06 -0.89
CA GLY A 82 12.51 -5.06 -1.25
C GLY A 82 11.49 -5.57 -2.29
N PRO A 83 10.42 -4.81 -2.54
CA PRO A 83 9.40 -5.16 -3.52
C PRO A 83 10.00 -5.04 -4.92
N GLN A 84 10.15 -6.18 -5.61
CA GLN A 84 10.53 -6.22 -7.02
C GLN A 84 9.25 -6.34 -7.85
N GLY A 85 8.97 -5.35 -8.70
CA GLY A 85 7.78 -5.32 -9.55
C GLY A 85 6.49 -4.90 -8.83
N THR A 86 5.36 -5.37 -9.35
CA THR A 86 4.02 -5.01 -8.85
C THR A 86 3.71 -5.68 -7.52
N SER A 87 3.26 -4.89 -6.54
CA SER A 87 2.86 -5.41 -5.22
C SER A 87 1.39 -5.15 -4.96
N TYR A 88 0.59 -6.20 -4.78
CA TYR A 88 -0.83 -6.10 -4.39
C TYR A 88 -1.05 -6.21 -2.87
N GLN A 89 0.02 -6.38 -2.09
CA GLN A 89 -0.07 -6.61 -0.65
C GLN A 89 -0.85 -5.51 0.09
N PRO A 90 -0.65 -4.19 -0.18
CA PRO A 90 -1.43 -3.15 0.50
C PRO A 90 -2.92 -3.23 0.18
N VAL A 91 -3.26 -3.54 -1.07
CA VAL A 91 -4.66 -3.66 -1.53
C VAL A 91 -5.33 -4.85 -0.86
N ILE A 92 -4.68 -6.02 -0.89
CA ILE A 92 -5.18 -7.23 -0.24
C ILE A 92 -5.37 -6.98 1.26
N ALA A 93 -4.44 -6.30 1.92
CA ALA A 93 -4.55 -5.97 3.33
C ALA A 93 -5.79 -5.09 3.60
N ILE A 94 -6.00 -4.02 2.83
CA ILE A 94 -7.15 -3.13 3.00
C ILE A 94 -8.46 -3.89 2.82
N PHE A 95 -8.65 -4.57 1.70
CA PHE A 95 -9.90 -5.29 1.44
C PHE A 95 -10.13 -6.44 2.41
N SER A 96 -9.08 -7.17 2.82
CA SER A 96 -9.24 -8.25 3.81
C SER A 96 -9.66 -7.71 5.18
N VAL A 97 -9.04 -6.61 5.64
CA VAL A 97 -9.40 -5.96 6.90
C VAL A 97 -10.81 -5.38 6.82
N SER A 98 -11.18 -4.72 5.72
CA SER A 98 -12.56 -4.23 5.51
C SER A 98 -13.60 -5.34 5.56
N LEU A 99 -13.30 -6.51 4.99
CA LEU A 99 -14.22 -7.65 5.03
C LEU A 99 -14.37 -8.21 6.45
N LEU A 100 -13.26 -8.36 7.18
CA LEU A 100 -13.29 -8.78 8.58
C LEU A 100 -14.06 -7.78 9.46
N LEU A 101 -13.85 -6.48 9.26
CA LEU A 101 -14.61 -5.43 9.95
C LEU A 101 -16.11 -5.53 9.65
N ALA A 102 -16.49 -5.72 8.38
CA ALA A 102 -17.89 -5.89 8.00
C ALA A 102 -18.55 -7.09 8.68
N LEU A 103 -17.86 -8.24 8.71
CA LEU A 103 -18.35 -9.45 9.36
C LEU A 103 -18.49 -9.28 10.87
N ILE A 104 -17.48 -8.70 11.54
CA ILE A 104 -17.50 -8.45 12.99
C ILE A 104 -18.62 -7.46 13.34
N TYR A 105 -18.74 -6.37 12.58
CA TYR A 105 -19.73 -5.34 12.82
C TYR A 105 -21.16 -5.88 12.65
N GLN A 106 -21.41 -6.65 11.59
CA GLN A 106 -22.71 -7.29 11.39
C GLN A 106 -23.06 -8.27 12.51
N GLN A 107 -22.12 -9.12 12.91
CA GLN A 107 -22.33 -10.04 14.02
C GLN A 107 -22.63 -9.31 15.33
N SER A 108 -22.06 -8.12 15.53
CA SER A 108 -22.27 -7.32 16.75
C SER A 108 -23.64 -6.64 16.83
N LEU A 109 -24.30 -6.39 15.69
CA LEU A 109 -25.56 -5.66 15.63
C LEU A 109 -26.79 -6.56 15.48
N THR A 110 -26.64 -7.74 14.90
CA THR A 110 -27.78 -8.59 14.53
C THR A 110 -27.59 -10.02 14.99
N ALA A 111 -28.69 -10.66 15.42
CA ALA A 111 -28.70 -12.07 15.79
C ALA A 111 -28.63 -13.03 14.57
N GLY A 112 -28.65 -12.50 13.33
CA GLY A 112 -28.65 -13.27 12.08
C GLY A 112 -27.66 -12.73 11.06
N PHE A 113 -27.44 -13.48 9.98
CA PHE A 113 -26.50 -13.12 8.92
C PHE A 113 -27.23 -12.66 7.65
N SER A 114 -26.97 -11.42 7.22
CA SER A 114 -27.44 -10.86 5.96
C SER A 114 -26.27 -10.59 5.02
N VAL A 115 -26.23 -11.29 3.87
CA VAL A 115 -25.18 -11.08 2.86
C VAL A 115 -25.20 -9.64 2.33
N PHE A 116 -26.40 -9.09 2.15
CA PHE A 116 -26.59 -7.73 1.62
C PHE A 116 -26.03 -6.66 2.59
N ALA A 117 -26.33 -6.78 3.88
CA ALA A 117 -25.81 -5.87 4.89
C ALA A 117 -24.28 -5.99 5.01
N THR A 118 -23.73 -7.21 4.96
CA THR A 118 -22.28 -7.42 5.00
C THR A 118 -21.60 -6.73 3.83
N LEU A 119 -22.19 -6.83 2.63
CA LEU A 119 -21.65 -6.21 1.42
C LEU A 119 -21.64 -4.68 1.53
N MET A 120 -22.71 -4.07 2.02
CA MET A 120 -22.78 -2.61 2.23
C MET A 120 -21.75 -2.13 3.27
N LEU A 121 -21.63 -2.85 4.39
CA LEU A 121 -20.61 -2.56 5.41
C LEU A 121 -19.20 -2.71 4.84
N PHE A 122 -18.95 -3.76 4.05
CA PHE A 122 -17.67 -3.99 3.40
C PHE A 122 -17.30 -2.84 2.47
N ILE A 123 -18.23 -2.39 1.62
CA ILE A 123 -18.01 -1.24 0.71
C ILE A 123 -17.70 0.01 1.53
N GLY A 124 -18.49 0.31 2.56
CA GLY A 124 -18.27 1.49 3.41
C GLY A 124 -16.92 1.48 4.12
N PHE A 125 -16.51 0.34 4.70
CA PHE A 125 -15.20 0.19 5.33
C PHE A 125 -14.05 0.28 4.31
N ALA A 126 -14.19 -0.37 3.15
CA ALA A 126 -13.17 -0.33 2.10
C ALA A 126 -12.95 1.11 1.60
N MET A 127 -14.03 1.83 1.29
CA MET A 127 -13.96 3.23 0.87
C MET A 127 -13.30 4.11 1.94
N THR A 128 -13.69 3.95 3.20
CA THR A 128 -13.12 4.73 4.30
C THR A 128 -11.62 4.49 4.44
N LEU A 129 -11.17 3.22 4.39
CA LEU A 129 -9.75 2.89 4.48
C LEU A 129 -8.95 3.35 3.25
N LEU A 130 -9.51 3.26 2.04
CA LEU A 130 -8.87 3.75 0.81
C LEU A 130 -8.77 5.29 0.81
N ALA A 131 -9.80 5.99 1.28
CA ALA A 131 -9.76 7.43 1.44
C ALA A 131 -8.64 7.87 2.41
N VAL A 132 -8.44 7.14 3.51
CA VAL A 132 -7.32 7.39 4.42
C VAL A 132 -5.97 7.26 3.71
N GLN A 133 -5.77 6.25 2.85
CA GLN A 133 -4.51 6.11 2.09
C GLN A 133 -4.23 7.33 1.20
N LYS A 134 -5.28 7.89 0.59
CA LYS A 134 -5.18 9.09 -0.25
C LYS A 134 -4.88 10.34 0.57
N LEU A 135 -5.46 10.44 1.76
CA LEU A 135 -5.27 11.55 2.69
C LEU A 135 -3.89 11.55 3.36
N GLN A 136 -3.25 10.39 3.53
CA GLN A 136 -1.90 10.30 4.13
C GLN A 136 -0.86 11.13 3.37
N ASN A 137 -0.95 11.17 2.04
CA ASN A 137 -0.07 11.99 1.21
C ASN A 137 -0.86 12.62 0.05
N LEU A 138 -1.59 13.68 0.39
CA LEU A 138 -2.50 14.36 -0.53
C LEU A 138 -1.78 14.91 -1.78
N TYR A 139 -0.54 15.39 -1.63
CA TYR A 139 0.25 15.91 -2.74
C TYR A 139 0.59 14.80 -3.75
N THR A 140 1.10 13.67 -3.27
CA THR A 140 1.49 12.53 -4.12
C THR A 140 0.27 11.88 -4.76
N PHE A 141 -0.83 11.77 -4.01
CA PHE A 141 -2.12 11.35 -4.55
C PHE A 141 -2.56 12.26 -5.68
N THR A 142 -2.65 13.58 -5.45
CA THR A 142 -3.20 14.54 -6.42
C THR A 142 -2.37 14.57 -7.69
N ASN A 143 -1.03 14.58 -7.56
CA ASN A 143 -0.12 14.52 -8.70
C ASN A 143 -0.30 13.27 -9.56
N SER A 144 -0.69 12.14 -8.96
CA SER A 144 -1.00 10.92 -9.70
C SER A 144 -2.40 10.99 -10.30
N PHE A 145 -3.39 11.43 -9.52
CA PHE A 145 -4.81 11.46 -9.87
C PHE A 145 -5.11 12.35 -11.07
N ILE A 146 -4.50 13.54 -11.14
CA ILE A 146 -4.73 14.51 -12.22
C ILE A 146 -4.21 14.04 -13.59
N THR A 147 -3.38 12.98 -13.62
CA THR A 147 -2.84 12.45 -14.88
C THR A 147 -3.80 11.55 -15.65
N TYR A 148 -4.90 11.13 -15.02
CA TYR A 148 -5.90 10.27 -15.64
C TYR A 148 -7.36 10.66 -15.36
N ASP A 149 -7.68 11.27 -14.20
CA ASP A 149 -9.05 11.67 -13.89
C ASP A 149 -9.52 12.86 -14.75
N LEU A 150 -10.60 12.66 -15.51
CA LEU A 150 -11.11 13.61 -16.49
C LEU A 150 -11.57 14.94 -15.86
N LEU A 151 -12.11 14.91 -14.64
CA LEU A 151 -12.57 16.11 -13.95
C LEU A 151 -11.39 16.80 -13.26
N ALA A 152 -10.48 16.05 -12.65
CA ALA A 152 -9.28 16.58 -12.00
C ALA A 152 -8.32 17.24 -13.00
N MET A 153 -8.22 16.70 -14.22
CA MET A 153 -7.49 17.34 -15.33
C MET A 153 -8.02 18.73 -15.67
N ARG A 154 -9.34 18.93 -15.57
CA ARG A 154 -10.00 20.20 -15.88
C ARG A 154 -10.02 21.15 -14.67
N ASN A 155 -10.12 20.60 -13.47
CA ASN A 155 -10.18 21.35 -12.23
C ASN A 155 -9.28 20.71 -11.17
N LEU A 156 -8.08 21.24 -11.01
CA LEU A 156 -7.10 20.73 -10.06
C LEU A 156 -7.61 20.74 -8.61
N ARG A 157 -8.47 21.69 -8.23
CA ARG A 157 -9.05 21.77 -6.88
C ARG A 157 -9.95 20.56 -6.58
N TYR A 158 -10.61 20.01 -7.60
CA TYR A 158 -11.36 18.76 -7.43
C TYR A 158 -10.44 17.60 -7.05
N GLY A 159 -9.22 17.53 -7.60
CA GLY A 159 -8.24 16.50 -7.23
C GLY A 159 -7.89 16.52 -5.74
N TYR A 160 -7.78 17.71 -5.14
CA TYR A 160 -7.58 17.87 -3.69
C TYR A 160 -8.84 17.56 -2.87
N ALA A 161 -10.03 17.83 -3.40
CA ALA A 161 -11.29 17.56 -2.72
C ALA A 161 -11.69 16.07 -2.77
N TYR A 162 -11.28 15.34 -3.80
CA TYR A 162 -11.72 13.98 -4.08
C TYR A 162 -11.54 13.01 -2.88
N PRO A 163 -10.39 12.94 -2.20
CA PRO A 163 -10.22 12.04 -1.05
C PRO A 163 -11.20 12.33 0.09
N PHE A 164 -11.60 13.59 0.27
CA PHE A 164 -12.58 13.98 1.28
C PHE A 164 -14.00 13.60 0.86
N LEU A 165 -14.35 13.74 -0.42
CA LEU A 165 -15.65 13.30 -0.93
C LEU A 165 -15.80 11.78 -0.86
N GLU A 166 -14.72 11.04 -1.10
CA GLU A 166 -14.69 9.60 -0.94
C GLU A 166 -14.81 9.18 0.53
N LEU A 167 -14.09 9.85 1.44
CA LEU A 167 -14.24 9.64 2.87
C LEU A 167 -15.68 9.93 3.32
N TYR A 168 -16.26 11.03 2.85
CA TYR A 168 -17.65 11.39 3.11
C TYR A 168 -18.61 10.30 2.65
N ALA A 169 -18.42 9.76 1.45
CA ALA A 169 -19.24 8.68 0.94
C ALA A 169 -19.10 7.39 1.77
N GLY A 170 -17.87 6.99 2.12
CA GLY A 170 -17.61 5.81 2.94
C GLY A 170 -18.22 5.89 4.34
N LEU A 171 -18.03 7.02 5.03
CA LEU A 171 -18.64 7.27 6.34
C LEU A 171 -20.17 7.42 6.25
N GLY A 172 -20.67 8.03 5.17
CA GLY A 172 -22.10 8.14 4.89
C GLY A 172 -22.78 6.78 4.75
N MET A 173 -22.12 5.83 4.08
CA MET A 173 -22.60 4.45 3.94
C MET A 173 -22.66 3.70 5.29
N LEU A 174 -21.75 4.01 6.23
CA LEU A 174 -21.68 3.35 7.53
C LEU A 174 -22.56 3.99 8.61
N SER A 175 -22.88 5.29 8.48
CA SER A 175 -23.55 6.07 9.53
C SER A 175 -25.07 5.93 9.55
N GLY A 176 -25.67 5.34 8.51
CA GLY A 176 -27.14 5.23 8.40
C GLY A 176 -27.85 6.57 8.16
N ILE A 177 -27.12 7.62 7.81
CA ILE A 177 -27.70 8.92 7.41
C ILE A 177 -28.44 8.79 6.07
N SER A 178 -29.33 9.76 5.80
CA SER A 178 -30.19 9.74 4.61
C SER A 178 -29.40 9.47 3.32
N PRO A 179 -29.75 8.41 2.55
CA PRO A 179 -29.15 8.11 1.25
C PRO A 179 -29.14 9.27 0.28
N TRP A 180 -30.12 10.18 0.34
CA TRP A 180 -30.18 11.35 -0.53
C TRP A 180 -29.04 12.34 -0.32
N LEU A 181 -28.38 12.32 0.84
CA LEU A 181 -27.20 13.17 1.10
C LEU A 181 -25.92 12.50 0.55
N VAL A 182 -25.83 11.18 0.68
CA VAL A 182 -24.59 10.43 0.42
C VAL A 182 -24.49 9.91 -1.01
N ALA A 183 -25.58 9.30 -1.49
CA ALA A 183 -25.60 8.58 -2.76
C ALA A 183 -25.32 9.48 -3.97
N PRO A 184 -25.87 10.70 -4.09
CA PRO A 184 -25.56 11.56 -5.24
C PRO A 184 -24.08 11.89 -5.36
N VAL A 185 -23.42 12.19 -4.22
CA VAL A 185 -21.98 12.45 -4.20
C VAL A 185 -21.23 11.20 -4.64
N SER A 186 -21.50 10.05 -4.01
CA SER A 186 -20.82 8.78 -4.28
C SER A 186 -20.95 8.33 -5.74
N VAL A 187 -22.17 8.36 -6.28
CA VAL A 187 -22.46 7.98 -7.68
C VAL A 187 -21.78 8.96 -8.64
N PHE A 188 -21.79 10.26 -8.35
CA PHE A 188 -21.19 11.27 -9.22
C PHE A 188 -19.67 11.09 -9.34
N ILE A 189 -18.95 11.07 -8.21
CA ILE A 189 -17.49 10.95 -8.24
C ILE A 189 -17.06 9.57 -8.72
N GLY A 190 -17.79 8.51 -8.34
CA GLY A 190 -17.50 7.14 -8.77
C GLY A 190 -17.73 6.95 -10.27
N SER A 191 -18.77 7.55 -10.85
CA SER A 191 -19.02 7.46 -12.30
C SER A 191 -17.95 8.17 -13.12
N ILE A 192 -17.54 9.36 -12.68
CA ILE A 192 -16.45 10.11 -13.33
C ILE A 192 -15.13 9.35 -13.22
N GLY A 193 -14.79 8.86 -12.03
CA GLY A 193 -13.57 8.10 -11.80
C GLY A 193 -13.56 6.78 -12.60
N ALA A 194 -14.67 6.04 -12.63
CA ALA A 194 -14.80 4.82 -13.43
C ALA A 194 -14.60 5.11 -14.93
N ALA A 195 -15.26 6.14 -15.47
CA ALA A 195 -15.08 6.53 -16.87
C ALA A 195 -13.63 6.97 -17.16
N SER A 196 -13.01 7.67 -16.22
CA SER A 196 -11.63 8.14 -16.34
C SER A 196 -10.61 6.99 -16.35
N VAL A 197 -10.73 6.05 -15.41
CA VAL A 197 -9.88 4.85 -15.37
C VAL A 197 -10.12 3.98 -16.59
N PHE A 198 -11.37 3.80 -17.00
CA PHE A 198 -11.72 3.04 -18.20
C PHE A 198 -11.04 3.62 -19.43
N LYS A 199 -11.15 4.93 -19.65
CA LYS A 199 -10.47 5.62 -20.75
C LYS A 199 -8.95 5.46 -20.65
N ALA A 200 -8.35 5.76 -19.50
CA ALA A 200 -6.90 5.78 -19.35
C ALA A 200 -6.25 4.39 -19.56
N VAL A 201 -6.92 3.33 -19.10
CA VAL A 201 -6.35 1.97 -19.10
C VAL A 201 -6.77 1.17 -20.32
N TYR A 202 -8.05 1.19 -20.69
CA TYR A 202 -8.58 0.33 -21.76
C TYR A 202 -8.55 1.00 -23.13
N VAL A 203 -8.67 2.34 -23.20
CA VAL A 203 -8.62 3.09 -24.46
C VAL A 203 -7.20 3.59 -24.73
N ASP A 204 -6.63 4.34 -23.79
CA ASP A 204 -5.32 4.99 -23.95
C ASP A 204 -4.14 4.03 -23.67
N LYS A 205 -4.41 2.81 -23.18
CA LYS A 205 -3.42 1.76 -22.84
C LYS A 205 -2.24 2.27 -21.99
N ARG A 206 -2.50 3.19 -21.05
CA ARG A 206 -1.46 3.77 -20.20
C ARG A 206 -1.10 2.82 -19.06
N GLU A 207 0.18 2.55 -18.89
CA GLU A 207 0.69 1.88 -17.68
C GLU A 207 0.78 2.91 -16.54
N LEU A 208 -0.20 2.87 -15.64
CA LEU A 208 -0.29 3.80 -14.51
C LEU A 208 -0.15 3.06 -13.17
N LYS A 209 0.57 3.69 -12.24
CA LYS A 209 0.63 3.27 -10.83
C LYS A 209 -0.66 3.67 -10.11
N CYS A 210 -1.11 2.83 -9.17
CA CYS A 210 -2.35 3.06 -8.44
C CYS A 210 -2.22 4.25 -7.48
N ALA A 211 -3.02 5.30 -7.70
CA ALA A 211 -3.10 6.44 -6.79
C ALA A 211 -3.85 6.09 -5.49
N CYS A 212 -4.67 5.04 -5.49
CA CYS A 212 -5.56 4.70 -4.38
C CYS A 212 -4.84 4.26 -3.10
N VAL A 213 -3.55 3.95 -3.19
CA VAL A 213 -2.69 3.63 -2.03
C VAL A 213 -1.66 4.76 -1.82
N GLY A 214 -2.05 6.01 -2.06
CA GLY A 214 -1.19 7.19 -1.78
C GLY A 214 -0.14 7.52 -2.85
N GLY A 215 -0.29 7.00 -4.08
CA GLY A 215 0.52 7.38 -5.25
C GLY A 215 1.97 6.85 -5.31
N ASP A 216 2.54 6.37 -4.20
CA ASP A 216 3.89 5.77 -4.15
C ASP A 216 3.85 4.22 -4.19
N SER A 217 2.79 3.65 -4.76
CA SER A 217 2.59 2.19 -4.81
C SER A 217 2.93 1.61 -6.18
N ASN A 218 3.56 0.44 -6.21
CA ASN A 218 3.76 -0.33 -7.45
C ASN A 218 2.52 -1.18 -7.80
N VAL A 219 1.33 -0.83 -7.29
CA VAL A 219 0.08 -1.53 -7.65
C VAL A 219 -0.33 -1.06 -9.04
N PRO A 220 -0.64 -1.95 -10.01
CA PRO A 220 -1.17 -1.54 -11.29
C PRO A 220 -2.59 -0.98 -11.11
N LEU A 221 -2.81 0.26 -11.56
CA LEU A 221 -4.02 1.06 -11.31
C LEU A 221 -5.30 0.39 -11.82
N GLY A 222 -5.24 -0.27 -12.98
CA GLY A 222 -6.42 -0.52 -13.81
C GLY A 222 -7.56 -1.27 -13.14
N PHE A 223 -7.36 -2.54 -12.79
CA PHE A 223 -8.45 -3.35 -12.27
C PHE A 223 -8.91 -2.90 -10.87
N VAL A 224 -7.97 -2.55 -9.99
CA VAL A 224 -8.26 -2.21 -8.60
C VAL A 224 -9.01 -0.87 -8.52
N SER A 225 -8.52 0.16 -9.20
CA SER A 225 -9.14 1.49 -9.18
C SER A 225 -10.48 1.52 -9.91
N LEU A 226 -10.63 0.75 -10.99
CA LEU A 226 -11.93 0.59 -11.64
C LEU A 226 -12.95 -0.08 -10.70
N SER A 227 -12.56 -1.16 -10.03
CA SER A 227 -13.44 -1.87 -9.09
C SER A 227 -13.87 -0.98 -7.93
N GLU A 228 -12.96 -0.17 -7.40
CA GLU A 228 -13.26 0.82 -6.35
C GLU A 228 -14.32 1.83 -6.80
N ASN A 229 -14.12 2.48 -7.95
CA ASN A 229 -15.08 3.43 -8.48
C ASN A 229 -16.46 2.80 -8.76
N LEU A 230 -16.47 1.54 -9.22
CA LEU A 230 -17.71 0.78 -9.38
C LEU A 230 -18.37 0.45 -8.04
N PHE A 231 -17.62 0.17 -6.97
CA PHE A 231 -18.18 -0.03 -5.64
C PHE A 231 -18.81 1.25 -5.09
N MET A 232 -18.27 2.43 -5.41
CA MET A 232 -18.88 3.70 -5.04
C MET A 232 -20.23 3.89 -5.72
N VAL A 233 -20.27 3.67 -7.05
CA VAL A 233 -21.52 3.75 -7.82
C VAL A 233 -22.53 2.72 -7.31
N ALA A 234 -22.12 1.46 -7.16
CA ALA A 234 -22.98 0.39 -6.69
C ALA A 234 -23.49 0.67 -5.27
N GLY A 235 -22.61 1.04 -4.34
CA GLY A 235 -22.97 1.39 -2.97
C GLY A 235 -23.98 2.53 -2.92
N GLY A 236 -23.74 3.63 -3.66
CA GLY A 236 -24.66 4.75 -3.74
C GLY A 236 -26.04 4.36 -4.31
N LEU A 237 -26.07 3.59 -5.41
CA LEU A 237 -27.33 3.10 -5.98
C LEU A 237 -28.07 2.14 -5.03
N LEU A 238 -27.34 1.24 -4.36
CA LEU A 238 -27.92 0.32 -3.39
C LEU A 238 -28.48 1.04 -2.17
N MET A 239 -27.85 2.13 -1.71
CA MET A 239 -28.43 2.98 -0.65
C MET A 239 -29.79 3.55 -1.06
N LEU A 240 -29.91 4.03 -2.31
CA LEU A 240 -31.16 4.60 -2.85
C LEU A 240 -32.25 3.53 -3.01
N VAL A 241 -31.90 2.34 -3.50
CA VAL A 241 -32.86 1.22 -3.63
C VAL A 241 -33.27 0.70 -2.25
N GLY A 242 -32.34 0.54 -1.32
CA GLY A 242 -32.63 0.07 0.04
C GLY A 242 -33.53 1.02 0.84
N THR A 243 -33.46 2.34 0.59
CA THR A 243 -34.39 3.30 1.21
C THR A 243 -35.82 3.11 0.73
N THR A 244 -36.03 2.72 -0.53
CA THR A 244 -37.38 2.48 -1.07
C THR A 244 -38.04 1.20 -0.54
N HIS A 245 -37.29 0.29 0.09
CA HIS A 245 -37.84 -0.89 0.78
C HIS A 245 -38.06 -0.70 2.28
N SER A 246 -37.60 0.42 2.84
CA SER A 246 -37.72 0.76 4.26
C SER A 246 -38.81 1.82 4.54
N MET A 247 -39.51 2.27 3.50
CA MET A 247 -40.63 3.22 3.53
C MET A 247 -41.95 2.53 3.25
#